data_AF-A0A3C0N0I7-F1
#
_entry.id   AF-A0A3C0N0I7-F1
#
_cell.length_a   1.000
_cell.length_b   1.000
_cell.length_c   1.000
_cell.angle_alpha   90.00
_cell.angle_beta   90.00
_cell.angle_gamma   90.00
#
_symmetry.space_group_name_H-M   'P 1'
#
loop_
_entity.id
_entity.type
_entity.pdbx_description
1 polymer ?
#
loop_
_entity_poly.entity_id
_entity_poly.type
_entity_poly.pdbx_seq_one_letter_code
_entity_poly.pdbx_strand_id
1 'polypeptide(L)' 'MGFEENLKKLEKIVEDLHSEKISLEKSIEKFEDGVKLADSCIKSLDSMRKKIEVISKTKDGKVKIKPFEKENNE' A
#
# COMPACT_ATOMS: atom_id res chain seq x y z
N MET A 1 9.57 2.76 -5.67
CA MET A 1 8.74 1.71 -6.30
C MET A 1 7.31 2.20 -6.30
N GLY A 2 6.63 2.13 -7.44
CA GLY A 2 5.23 2.58 -7.57
C GLY A 2 4.23 1.56 -7.04
N PHE A 3 2.97 1.96 -6.87
CA PHE A 3 1.88 1.06 -6.48
C PHE A 3 1.77 -0.16 -7.40
N GLU A 4 1.76 0.05 -8.72
CA GLU A 4 1.65 -1.03 -9.72
C GLU A 4 2.82 -2.01 -9.65
N GLU A 5 4.03 -1.52 -9.36
CA GLU A 5 5.21 -2.36 -9.20
C GLU A 5 5.10 -3.26 -7.96
N ASN A 6 4.63 -2.70 -6.85
CA ASN A 6 4.40 -3.45 -5.61
C ASN A 6 3.26 -4.47 -5.78
N LEU A 7 2.20 -4.10 -6.49
CA LEU A 7 1.09 -5.01 -6.78
C LEU A 7 1.56 -6.20 -7.62
N LYS A 8 2.33 -5.98 -8.68
CA LYS A 8 2.93 -7.06 -9.49
C LYS A 8 3.83 -8.00 -8.69
N LYS A 9 4.60 -7.46 -7.74
CA LYS A 9 5.43 -8.29 -6.86
C LYS A 9 4.58 -9.14 -5.92
N LEU A 10 3.50 -8.56 -5.39
CA LEU A 10 2.58 -9.29 -4.52
C LEU A 10 1.87 -10.42 -5.28
N GLU A 11 1.41 -10.17 -6.51
CA GLU A 11 0.84 -11.21 -7.39
C GLU A 11 1.81 -12.36 -7.59
N LYS A 12 3.08 -12.06 -7.90
CA LYS A 12 4.12 -13.07 -8.06
C LYS A 12 4.40 -13.86 -6.78
N ILE A 13 4.37 -13.21 -5.62
CA ILE A 13 4.49 -13.91 -4.33
C ILE A 13 3.33 -14.89 -4.13
N VAL A 14 2.11 -14.49 -4.46
CA VAL A 14 0.92 -15.36 -4.38
C VAL A 14 1.03 -16.54 -5.35
N GLU A 15 1.53 -16.33 -6.56
CA GLU A 15 1.82 -17.40 -7.51
C GLU A 15 2.89 -18.37 -6.98
N ASP A 16 4.00 -17.83 -6.44
CA ASP A 16 5.08 -18.64 -5.87
C ASP A 16 4.58 -19.50 -4.68
N LEU A 17 3.70 -18.95 -3.84
CA LEU A 17 3.12 -19.65 -2.69
C LEU A 17 2.15 -20.77 -3.09
N HIS A 18 1.50 -20.68 -4.25
CA HIS A 18 0.64 -21.75 -4.77
C HIS A 18 1.43 -22.85 -5.51
N SER A 19 2.73 -22.68 -5.73
CA SER A 19 3.56 -23.66 -6.39
C SER A 19 3.80 -24.88 -5.51
N GLU A 20 3.51 -26.09 -6.01
CA GLU A 20 3.78 -27.35 -5.30
C GLU A 20 5.28 -27.61 -5.04
N LYS A 21 6.17 -26.80 -5.63
CA LYS A 21 7.63 -26.95 -5.54
C LYS A 21 8.28 -26.07 -4.48
N ILE A 22 7.51 -25.24 -3.77
CA ILE A 22 8.06 -24.36 -2.74
C ILE A 22 8.33 -25.16 -1.45
N SER A 23 9.49 -24.96 -0.84
CA SER A 23 9.78 -25.54 0.48
C SER A 23 9.08 -24.74 1.58
N LEU A 24 8.81 -25.37 2.72
CA LEU A 24 8.17 -24.71 3.86
C LEU A 24 8.89 -23.44 4.31
N GLU A 25 10.23 -23.48 4.40
CA GLU A 25 11.04 -22.32 4.79
C GLU A 25 10.87 -21.16 3.80
N LYS A 26 10.90 -21.45 2.50
CA LYS A 26 10.67 -20.44 1.46
C LYS A 26 9.23 -19.91 1.47
N SER A 27 8.24 -20.74 1.81
CA SER A 27 6.86 -20.29 1.96
C SER A 27 6.72 -19.29 3.09
N ILE A 28 7.41 -19.50 4.21
CA ILE A 28 7.39 -18.57 5.35
C ILE A 28 8.04 -17.24 4.95
N GLU A 29 9.22 -17.27 4.32
CA GLU A 29 9.89 -16.06 3.82
C GLU A 29 9.00 -15.28 2.84
N LYS A 30 8.42 -15.98 1.85
CA LYS A 30 7.53 -15.37 0.85
C LYS A 30 6.26 -14.80 1.47
N PHE A 31 5.71 -15.45 2.48
CA PHE A 31 4.55 -14.95 3.20
C PHE A 31 4.87 -13.65 3.94
N GLU A 32 5.99 -13.58 4.67
CA GLU A 32 6.41 -12.36 5.35
C GLU A 32 6.63 -11.19 4.37
N ASP A 33 7.28 -11.46 3.24
CA ASP A 33 7.48 -10.48 2.18
C ASP A 33 6.15 -10.02 1.59
N GLY A 34 5.21 -10.95 1.37
CA GLY A 34 3.87 -10.67 0.90
C GLY A 34 3.10 -9.75 1.84
N VAL A 35 3.16 -10.00 3.16
CA VAL A 35 2.51 -9.15 4.17
C VAL A 35 3.08 -7.73 4.15
N LYS A 36 4.41 -7.57 4.07
CA LYS A 36 5.07 -6.24 4.00
C LYS A 36 4.69 -5.49 2.72
N LEU A 37 4.60 -6.19 1.59
CA LEU A 37 4.19 -5.64 0.30
C LEU A 37 2.72 -5.21 0.32
N ALA A 38 1.84 -6.03 0.87
CA ALA A 38 0.41 -5.71 1.01
C ALA A 38 0.19 -4.45 1.85
N ASP A 39 0.87 -4.33 3.00
CA ASP A 39 0.83 -3.13 3.83
C ASP A 39 1.32 -1.88 3.08
N SER A 40 2.37 -2.01 2.27
CA SER A 40 2.88 -0.92 1.43
C SER A 40 1.88 -0.48 0.35
N CYS A 41 1.15 -1.42 -0.25
CA CYS A 41 0.08 -1.13 -1.21
C CYS A 41 -1.08 -0.38 -0.53
N ILE A 42 -1.51 -0.82 0.65
CA ILE A 42 -2.58 -0.17 1.43
C ILE A 42 -2.19 1.27 1.79
N LYS A 43 -0.96 1.49 2.27
CA LYS A 43 -0.44 2.83 2.57
C LYS A 43 -0.41 3.75 1.34
N SER A 44 -0.06 3.20 0.17
CA SER A 44 -0.07 3.96 -1.08
C SER A 44 -1.48 4.39 -1.48
N LEU A 45 -2.45 3.48 -1.39
CA LEU A 45 -3.86 3.77 -1.65
C LEU A 45 -4.42 4.82 -0.69
N ASP A 46 -4.11 4.72 0.61
CA ASP A 46 -4.54 5.69 1.61
C ASP A 46 -3.97 7.09 1.32
N SER A 47 -2.69 7.18 0.93
CA SER A 47 -2.08 8.44 0.52
C SER A 47 -2.78 9.05 -0.69
N MET A 48 -3.12 8.24 -1.70
CA MET A 48 -3.85 8.69 -2.89
C MET A 48 -5.27 9.15 -2.53
N ARG A 49 -5.99 8.40 -1.68
CA ARG A 49 -7.32 8.76 -1.18
C ARG A 49 -7.30 10.11 -0.47
N LYS A 50 -6.34 10.35 0.43
CA LYS A 50 -6.17 11.62 1.14
C LYS A 50 -5.93 12.79 0.18
N LYS A 51 -5.10 12.60 -0.85
CA LYS A 51 -4.89 13.62 -1.89
C LYS A 51 -6.18 13.95 -2.64
N ILE A 52 -6.97 12.95 -3.01
CA ILE A 52 -8.26 13.14 -3.69
C ILE A 52 -9.26 13.87 -2.78
N GLU A 53 -9.28 13.54 -1.49
CA GLU A 53 -10.15 14.20 -0.51
C GLU A 53 -9.82 15.69 -0.35
N VAL A 54 -8.53 16.04 -0.27
CA VAL A 54 -8.09 17.44 -0.24
C VAL A 54 -8.54 18.17 -1.51
N ILE A 55 -8.31 17.60 -2.69
CA ILE A 55 -8.73 18.20 -3.97
C ILE A 55 -10.25 18.37 -4.05
N SER A 56 -11.02 17.38 -3.58
CA SER A 56 -12.48 17.44 -3.59
C SER A 56 -13.02 18.53 -2.66
N LYS A 57 -12.44 18.68 -1.46
CA LYS A 57 -12.78 19.77 -0.53
C LYS A 57 -12.43 21.16 -1.10
N THR A 58 -11.49 21.25 -2.03
CA THR A 58 -11.16 22.53 -2.69
C THR A 58 -12.10 22.92 -3.83
N LYS A 59 -12.90 21.98 -4.39
CA LYS A 59 -13.89 22.28 -5.45
C LYS A 59 -15.10 23.08 -4.97
N ASP A 60 -15.29 23.24 -3.65
CA ASP A 60 -16.23 24.20 -3.05
C ASP A 60 -15.72 25.66 -3.05
N GLY A 61 -14.67 25.95 -3.83
CA GLY A 61 -14.32 27.32 -4.26
C GLY A 61 -13.35 28.10 -3.36
N LYS A 62 -12.82 27.53 -2.27
CA LYS A 62 -11.78 28.19 -1.46
C LYS A 62 -10.67 27.21 -1.05
N VAL A 63 -9.57 27.22 -1.80
CA VAL A 63 -8.35 26.47 -1.45
C VAL A 63 -7.71 27.13 -0.22
N LYS A 64 -7.75 26.49 0.94
CA LYS A 64 -6.82 26.74 2.04
C LYS A 64 -5.94 25.52 2.22
N ILE A 65 -4.66 25.68 1.89
CA ILE A 65 -3.64 24.67 2.16
C ILE A 65 -3.33 24.73 3.65
N LYS A 66 -3.74 23.72 4.42
CA LYS A 66 -3.18 23.48 5.75
C LYS A 66 -2.22 22.29 5.67
N PRO A 67 -1.03 22.37 6.27
CA PRO A 67 -0.14 21.22 6.43
C PRO A 67 -0.87 20.05 7.09
N PHE A 68 -0.59 18.82 6.65
CA PHE A 68 -1.09 17.61 7.28
C PHE A 68 -0.39 17.45 8.63
N GLU A 69 -1.05 17.85 9.72
CA GLU A 69 -0.60 17.53 11.07
C GLU A 69 -0.97 16.07 11.36
N LYS A 70 0.06 15.25 11.54
CA LYS A 70 -0.08 13.88 12.04
C LYS A 70 -0.48 14.00 13.51
N GLU A 71 -1.76 13.79 13.81
CA GLU A 71 -2.21 13.70 15.19
C GLU A 71 -1.63 12.41 15.79
N ASN A 72 -0.47 12.55 16.46
CA ASN A 72 0.02 11.57 17.41
C ASN A 72 -0.92 11.65 18.62
N ASN A 73 -1.91 10.77 18.70
CA ASN A 73 -2.52 10.45 19.98
C ASN A 73 -1.68 9.35 20.63
N GLU A 74 -0.98 9.74 21.70
CA GLU A 74 -0.52 8.84 22.76
C GLU A 74 -1.70 8.10 23.40
#